data_AF-V5I755-F1
#
_entry.id   AF-V5I755-F1
#
_cell.length_a   1.000
_cell.length_b   1.000
_cell.length_c   1.000
_cell.angle_alpha   90.00
_cell.angle_beta   90.00
_cell.angle_gamma   90.00
#
_symmetry.space_group_name_H-M   'P 1'
#
loop_
_entity.id
_entity.type
_entity.pdbx_description
1 polymer ?
#
loop_
_entity_poly.entity_id
_entity_poly.type
_entity_poly.pdbx_seq_one_letter_code
_entity_poly.pdbx_strand_id
1 'polypeptide(L)'
;CETKQFKPGLRLIVSTFITQIQHLFGVEGIEADNINKLKIRKTEEMIDSTRRTLKSLAQLLSEIGSIVISDEVGEKINIAVGNADLAEKFLQKGDVDLALKHSKIAFWNSEGAFSDPSLLALLYFPHDQKYAVYIPLFLPIMIPVFMSLTLVKKWHSNRKTQKHKSE
;
A
#
# COMPACT_ATOMS: atom_id res chain seq x y z
N CYS A 1 29.64 -20.92 -52.35
CA CYS A 1 29.25 -20.37 -51.03
C CYS A 1 29.06 -21.53 -50.06
N GLU A 2 30.10 -21.88 -49.32
CA GLU A 2 29.96 -22.83 -48.21
C GLU A 2 29.21 -22.15 -47.07
N THR A 3 28.01 -22.63 -46.80
CA THR A 3 27.20 -22.25 -45.65
C THR A 3 27.86 -22.79 -44.39
N LYS A 4 28.79 -22.00 -43.82
CA LYS A 4 29.34 -22.24 -42.48
C LYS A 4 28.21 -22.12 -41.45
N GLN A 5 27.48 -23.20 -41.21
CA GLN A 5 26.58 -23.32 -40.07
C GLN A 5 27.41 -23.29 -38.78
N PHE A 6 27.43 -22.12 -38.14
CA PHE A 6 27.95 -21.97 -36.79
C PHE A 6 27.07 -22.78 -35.83
N LYS A 7 27.57 -23.92 -35.36
CA LYS A 7 26.97 -24.69 -34.26
C LYS A 7 27.75 -24.35 -32.99
N PRO A 8 27.26 -23.42 -32.16
CA PRO A 8 27.96 -23.09 -30.93
C PRO A 8 28.01 -24.30 -30.01
N GLY A 9 29.13 -24.47 -29.31
CA GLY A 9 29.28 -25.49 -28.29
C GLY A 9 28.32 -25.20 -27.12
N LEU A 10 27.20 -25.91 -27.07
CA LEU A 10 26.17 -25.74 -26.04
C LEU A 10 26.75 -25.81 -24.62
N ARG A 11 27.73 -26.68 -24.40
CA ARG A 11 28.45 -26.81 -23.12
C ARG A 11 29.20 -25.53 -22.73
N LEU A 12 29.80 -24.84 -23.69
CA LEU A 12 30.56 -23.61 -23.46
C LEU A 12 29.63 -22.42 -23.16
N ILE A 13 28.48 -22.37 -23.84
CA ILE A 13 27.44 -21.38 -23.56
C ILE A 13 26.89 -21.61 -22.14
N VAL A 14 26.49 -22.84 -21.84
CA VAL A 14 25.92 -23.18 -20.53
C VAL A 14 26.93 -22.92 -19.41
N SER A 15 28.21 -23.25 -19.58
CA SER A 15 29.23 -22.94 -18.57
C SER A 15 29.39 -21.43 -18.36
N THR A 16 29.38 -20.64 -19.44
CA THR A 16 29.48 -19.18 -19.34
C THR A 16 28.28 -18.60 -18.59
N PHE A 17 27.07 -19.06 -18.89
CA PHE A 17 25.86 -18.63 -18.17
C PHE A 17 25.91 -19.02 -16.69
N ILE A 18 26.37 -20.23 -16.36
CA ILE A 18 26.50 -20.67 -14.96
C ILE A 18 27.48 -19.75 -14.22
N THR A 19 28.63 -19.45 -14.81
CA THR A 19 29.63 -18.55 -14.19
C THR A 19 29.08 -17.13 -14.03
N GLN A 20 28.34 -16.61 -15.01
CA GLN A 20 27.70 -15.30 -14.92
C GLN A 20 26.66 -15.25 -13.80
N ILE A 21 25.83 -16.29 -13.69
CA ILE A 21 24.83 -16.42 -12.64
C ILE A 21 25.52 -16.49 -11.26
N GLN A 22 26.55 -17.33 -11.14
CA GLN A 22 27.35 -17.44 -9.92
C GLN A 22 27.95 -16.10 -9.49
N HIS A 23 28.53 -15.35 -10.44
CA HIS A 23 29.07 -14.02 -10.19
C HIS A 23 27.98 -13.01 -9.79
N LEU A 24 26.82 -13.04 -10.44
CA LEU A 24 25.68 -12.17 -10.09
C LEU A 24 25.18 -12.43 -8.67
N PHE A 25 25.11 -13.69 -8.26
CA PHE A 25 24.67 -14.06 -6.91
C PHE A 25 25.78 -13.91 -5.86
N GLY A 26 27.04 -13.71 -6.27
CA GLY A 26 28.22 -13.64 -5.40
C GLY A 26 28.57 -15.00 -4.78
N VAL A 27 28.30 -16.09 -5.49
CA VAL A 27 28.47 -17.47 -5.03
C VAL A 27 29.58 -18.12 -5.83
N GLU A 28 30.79 -18.19 -5.27
CA GLU A 28 31.90 -18.95 -5.85
C GLU A 28 31.73 -20.45 -5.55
N GLY A 29 30.97 -21.14 -6.39
CA GLY A 29 30.74 -22.59 -6.28
C GLY A 29 29.54 -23.01 -5.41
N ILE A 30 29.09 -24.25 -5.60
CA ILE A 30 27.91 -24.83 -4.92
C ILE A 30 28.34 -25.44 -3.58
N GLU A 31 28.83 -24.61 -2.67
CA GLU A 31 29.13 -25.02 -1.30
C GLU A 31 27.99 -24.64 -0.36
N ALA A 32 27.71 -25.50 0.62
CA ALA A 32 26.58 -25.29 1.55
C ALA A 32 26.69 -23.97 2.34
N ASP A 33 27.92 -23.54 2.66
CA ASP A 33 28.19 -22.28 3.35
C ASP A 33 27.81 -21.05 2.51
N ASN A 34 28.14 -21.04 1.21
CA ASN A 34 27.77 -19.96 0.30
C ASN A 34 26.26 -19.84 0.13
N ILE A 35 25.56 -20.97 0.12
CA ILE A 35 24.09 -21.01 0.05
C ILE A 35 23.49 -20.43 1.33
N ASN A 36 24.02 -20.75 2.51
CA ASN A 36 23.53 -20.21 3.77
C ASN A 36 23.76 -18.70 3.88
N LYS A 37 24.93 -18.20 3.47
CA LYS A 37 25.22 -16.76 3.37
C LYS A 37 24.21 -16.04 2.47
N LEU A 38 23.89 -16.64 1.31
CA LEU A 38 22.88 -16.10 0.41
C LEU A 38 21.49 -16.06 1.05
N LYS A 39 21.09 -17.14 1.74
CA LYS A 39 19.80 -17.20 2.44
C LYS A 39 19.69 -16.14 3.54
N ILE A 40 20.75 -15.92 4.32
CA ILE A 40 20.81 -14.87 5.35
C ILE A 40 20.58 -13.50 4.71
N ARG A 41 21.42 -13.14 3.71
CA ARG A 41 21.29 -11.86 3.00
C ARG A 41 19.88 -11.66 2.43
N LYS A 42 19.32 -12.69 1.80
CA LYS A 42 17.96 -12.62 1.25
C LYS A 42 16.90 -12.46 2.33
N THR A 43 17.08 -13.10 3.47
CA THR A 43 16.17 -12.97 4.61
C THR A 43 16.16 -11.53 5.14
N GLU A 44 17.34 -10.94 5.34
CA GLU A 44 17.49 -9.54 5.78
C GLU A 44 16.86 -8.58 4.76
N GLU A 45 17.17 -8.73 3.48
CA GLU A 45 16.57 -7.93 2.40
C GLU A 45 15.04 -7.97 2.41
N MET A 46 14.45 -9.16 2.62
CA MET A 46 12.99 -9.35 2.65
C MET A 46 12.36 -8.75 3.90
N ILE A 47 12.99 -8.88 5.07
CA ILE A 47 12.54 -8.24 6.32
C ILE A 47 12.57 -6.72 6.15
N ASP A 48 13.66 -6.16 5.65
CA ASP A 48 13.80 -4.73 5.45
C ASP A 48 12.82 -4.19 4.41
N SER A 49 12.57 -4.93 3.34
CA SER A 49 11.54 -4.57 2.36
C SER A 49 10.15 -4.57 2.98
N THR A 50 9.81 -5.62 3.75
CA THR A 50 8.54 -5.71 4.50
C THR A 50 8.36 -4.49 5.41
N ARG A 51 9.39 -4.13 6.19
CA ARG A 51 9.38 -2.96 7.09
C ARG A 51 9.16 -1.66 6.32
N ARG A 52 9.85 -1.47 5.19
CA ARG A 52 9.67 -0.28 4.34
C ARG A 52 8.24 -0.21 3.79
N THR A 53 7.71 -1.30 3.26
CA THR A 53 6.35 -1.36 2.70
C THR A 53 5.29 -1.06 3.77
N LEU A 54 5.40 -1.69 4.95
CA LEU A 54 4.48 -1.43 6.06
C LEU A 54 4.59 0.01 6.58
N LYS A 55 5.79 0.59 6.61
CA LYS A 55 6.00 1.99 6.98
C LYS A 55 5.33 2.92 5.96
N SER A 56 5.54 2.70 4.67
CA SER A 56 4.88 3.47 3.61
C SER A 56 3.36 3.33 3.68
N LEU A 57 2.84 2.12 3.96
CA LEU A 57 1.43 1.89 4.16
C LEU A 57 0.88 2.70 5.35
N ALA A 58 1.56 2.68 6.49
CA ALA A 58 1.17 3.47 7.67
C ALA A 58 1.16 4.98 7.39
N GLN A 59 2.11 5.48 6.60
CA GLN A 59 2.13 6.89 6.17
C GLN A 59 0.92 7.23 5.30
N LEU A 60 0.61 6.41 4.29
CA LEU A 60 -0.56 6.62 3.42
C LEU A 60 -1.88 6.62 4.22
N LEU A 61 -2.02 5.67 5.16
CA LEU A 61 -3.19 5.59 6.04
C LEU A 61 -3.32 6.80 6.97
N SER A 62 -2.20 7.40 7.39
CA SER A 62 -2.22 8.59 8.24
C SER A 62 -2.55 9.88 7.49
N GLU A 63 -2.16 10.00 6.22
CA GLU A 63 -2.41 11.21 5.41
C GLU A 63 -3.86 11.27 4.90
N ILE A 64 -4.43 10.11 4.56
CA ILE A 64 -5.77 9.99 3.98
C ILE A 64 -6.70 9.52 5.11
N GLY A 65 -7.04 10.43 6.03
CA GLY A 65 -7.79 10.17 7.27
C GLY A 65 -9.22 9.60 7.13
N SER A 66 -9.57 8.97 6.01
CA SER A 66 -10.85 8.29 5.77
C SER A 66 -10.66 6.95 5.04
N ILE A 67 -9.54 6.26 5.26
CA ILE A 67 -9.37 4.90 4.75
C ILE A 67 -10.06 3.89 5.68
N VAL A 68 -11.09 3.19 5.17
CA VAL A 68 -11.65 2.00 5.81
C VAL A 68 -10.80 0.81 5.39
N ILE A 69 -10.00 0.29 6.33
CA ILE A 69 -9.22 -0.93 6.11
C ILE A 69 -10.17 -2.12 6.11
N SER A 70 -10.16 -2.93 5.06
CA SER A 70 -10.92 -4.18 5.04
C SER A 70 -10.31 -5.19 6.02
N ASP A 71 -11.13 -6.08 6.58
CA ASP A 71 -10.66 -7.11 7.51
C ASP A 71 -9.55 -7.98 6.88
N GLU A 72 -9.65 -8.26 5.57
CA GLU A 72 -8.65 -9.02 4.81
C GLU A 72 -7.29 -8.28 4.77
N VAL A 73 -7.29 -6.98 4.51
CA VAL A 73 -6.05 -6.18 4.51
C VAL A 73 -5.46 -6.09 5.91
N GLY A 74 -6.30 -5.91 6.93
CA GLY A 74 -5.88 -5.93 8.33
C GLY A 74 -5.23 -7.25 8.74
N GLU A 75 -5.80 -8.38 8.31
CA GLU A 75 -5.24 -9.71 8.53
C GLU A 75 -3.88 -9.87 7.85
N LYS A 76 -3.74 -9.47 6.58
CA LYS A 76 -2.46 -9.51 5.85
C LYS A 76 -1.38 -8.69 6.55
N ILE A 77 -1.71 -7.49 7.05
CA ILE A 77 -0.77 -6.65 7.81
C ILE A 77 -0.33 -7.37 9.10
N ASN A 78 -1.27 -7.93 9.85
CA ASN A 78 -0.96 -8.66 11.08
C ASN A 78 -0.06 -9.89 10.82
N ILE A 79 -0.37 -10.66 9.77
CA ILE A 79 0.46 -11.78 9.33
C ILE A 79 1.85 -11.28 8.93
N ALA A 80 1.94 -10.17 8.21
CA ALA A 80 3.21 -9.61 7.77
C ALA A 80 4.10 -9.21 8.95
N VAL A 81 3.57 -8.45 9.91
CA VAL A 81 4.29 -8.03 11.13
C VAL A 81 4.71 -9.24 11.95
N GLY A 82 3.78 -10.15 12.25
CA GLY A 82 4.08 -11.33 13.07
C GLY A 82 5.15 -12.24 12.45
N ASN A 83 5.12 -12.43 11.12
CA ASN A 83 6.13 -13.24 10.44
C ASN A 83 7.47 -12.51 10.29
N ALA A 84 7.50 -11.18 10.16
CA ALA A 84 8.75 -10.41 10.16
C ALA A 84 9.49 -10.56 11.51
N ASP A 85 8.75 -10.46 12.62
CA ASP A 85 9.30 -10.64 13.97
C ASP A 85 9.80 -12.09 14.19
N LEU A 86 9.06 -13.08 13.70
CA LEU A 86 9.49 -14.48 13.76
C LEU A 86 10.76 -14.70 12.92
N ALA A 87 10.82 -14.13 11.72
CA ALA A 87 11.98 -14.24 10.85
C ALA A 87 13.25 -13.68 11.51
N GLU A 88 13.16 -12.51 12.15
CA GLU A 88 14.27 -11.91 12.89
C GLU A 88 14.70 -12.77 14.09
N LYS A 89 13.74 -13.31 14.84
CA LYS A 89 14.02 -14.24 15.96
C LYS A 89 14.71 -15.53 15.51
N PHE A 90 14.30 -16.12 14.39
CA PHE A 90 14.94 -17.31 13.84
C PHE A 90 16.34 -17.01 13.29
N LEU A 91 16.52 -15.84 12.67
CA LEU A 91 17.82 -15.38 12.20
C LEU A 91 18.81 -15.22 13.36
N GLN A 92 18.38 -14.64 14.48
CA GLN A 92 19.18 -14.51 15.70
C GLN A 92 19.53 -15.87 16.34
N LYS A 93 18.65 -16.86 16.21
CA LYS A 93 18.89 -18.24 16.67
C LYS A 93 19.77 -19.07 15.74
N GLY A 94 20.11 -18.56 14.56
CA GLY A 94 20.88 -19.26 13.55
C GLY A 94 20.07 -20.25 12.70
N ASP A 95 18.74 -20.28 12.84
CA ASP A 95 17.87 -21.10 11.99
C ASP A 95 17.51 -20.34 10.71
N VAL A 96 18.41 -20.40 9.75
CA VAL A 96 18.33 -19.65 8.49
C VAL A 96 17.16 -20.11 7.62
N ASP A 97 16.80 -21.40 7.65
CA ASP A 97 15.73 -21.94 6.82
C ASP A 97 14.35 -21.50 7.32
N LEU A 98 14.12 -21.54 8.64
CA LEU A 98 12.91 -20.98 9.22
C LEU A 98 12.85 -19.46 9.08
N ALA A 99 13.98 -18.76 9.27
CA ALA A 99 14.05 -17.31 9.08
C ALA A 99 13.66 -16.91 7.65
N LEU A 100 14.19 -17.60 6.64
CA LEU A 100 13.86 -17.37 5.23
C LEU A 100 12.39 -17.70 4.91
N LYS A 101 11.84 -18.77 5.52
CA LYS A 101 10.43 -19.13 5.35
C LYS A 101 9.51 -18.03 5.88
N HIS A 102 9.78 -17.53 7.08
CA HIS A 102 8.96 -16.49 7.69
C HIS A 102 9.13 -15.13 6.99
N SER A 103 10.34 -14.75 6.57
CA SER A 103 10.56 -13.50 5.83
C SER A 103 9.84 -13.47 4.49
N LYS A 104 9.74 -14.62 3.81
CA LYS A 104 8.93 -14.81 2.60
C LYS A 104 7.45 -14.55 2.85
N ILE A 105 6.89 -15.16 3.88
CA ILE A 105 5.48 -14.97 4.25
C ILE A 105 5.25 -13.48 4.59
N ALA A 106 6.16 -12.88 5.35
CA ALA A 106 6.06 -11.47 5.73
C ALA A 106 6.00 -10.55 4.51
N PHE A 107 6.95 -10.74 3.58
CA PHE A 107 7.08 -9.96 2.35
C PHE A 107 5.84 -10.06 1.45
N TRP A 108 5.36 -11.27 1.16
CA TRP A 108 4.19 -11.41 0.28
C TRP A 108 2.92 -10.83 0.89
N ASN A 109 2.75 -10.92 2.21
CA ASN A 109 1.59 -10.33 2.87
C ASN A 109 1.69 -8.80 2.95
N SER A 110 2.88 -8.22 3.17
CA SER A 110 3.03 -6.75 3.14
C SER A 110 2.80 -6.18 1.75
N GLU A 111 3.36 -6.80 0.70
CA GLU A 111 3.16 -6.36 -0.69
C GLU A 111 1.71 -6.57 -1.14
N GLY A 112 1.12 -7.70 -0.74
CA GLY A 112 -0.28 -8.02 -1.01
C GLY A 112 -1.26 -7.08 -0.31
N ALA A 113 -0.97 -6.68 0.92
CA ALA A 113 -1.75 -5.66 1.63
C ALA A 113 -1.61 -4.29 0.95
N PHE A 114 -0.40 -3.86 0.62
CA PHE A 114 -0.14 -2.55 0.00
C PHE A 114 -0.75 -2.42 -1.40
N SER A 115 -0.78 -3.52 -2.16
CA SER A 115 -1.34 -3.56 -3.51
C SER A 115 -2.85 -3.82 -3.56
N ASP A 116 -3.52 -3.85 -2.41
CA ASP A 116 -4.95 -4.16 -2.35
C ASP A 116 -5.79 -3.04 -3.00
N PRO A 117 -6.72 -3.36 -3.92
CA PRO A 117 -7.57 -2.37 -4.57
C PRO A 117 -8.37 -1.51 -3.61
N SER A 118 -8.72 -2.00 -2.41
CA SER A 118 -9.46 -1.22 -1.40
C SER A 118 -8.67 -0.01 -0.90
N LEU A 119 -7.33 -0.12 -0.79
CA LEU A 119 -6.47 0.99 -0.42
C LEU A 119 -6.35 2.04 -1.53
N LEU A 120 -6.48 1.62 -2.80
CA LEU A 120 -6.46 2.50 -3.97
C LEU A 120 -7.85 3.10 -4.28
N ALA A 121 -8.92 2.37 -4.01
CA ALA A 121 -10.30 2.75 -4.32
C ALA A 121 -10.81 3.94 -3.47
N LEU A 122 -10.17 4.19 -2.32
CA LEU A 122 -10.54 5.31 -1.45
C LEU A 122 -9.97 6.66 -1.92
N LEU A 123 -9.10 6.66 -2.95
CA LEU A 123 -8.76 7.87 -3.70
C LEU A 123 -9.91 8.36 -4.59
N TYR A 124 -10.94 7.55 -4.86
CA TYR A 124 -11.84 7.82 -5.98
C TYR A 124 -13.10 8.62 -5.67
N PHE A 125 -13.42 8.96 -4.42
CA PHE A 125 -14.49 9.93 -4.19
C PHE A 125 -14.11 10.95 -3.13
N PRO A 126 -13.25 11.92 -3.50
CA PRO A 126 -13.07 13.09 -2.67
C PRO A 126 -14.45 13.72 -2.47
N HIS A 127 -14.71 14.17 -1.25
CA HIS A 127 -15.91 14.92 -0.88
C HIS A 127 -16.14 16.14 -1.81
N ASP A 128 -15.22 16.49 -2.68
CA ASP A 128 -15.35 17.54 -3.70
C ASP A 128 -16.16 17.12 -4.94
N GLN A 129 -16.16 15.84 -5.32
CA GLN A 129 -16.95 15.37 -6.48
C GLN A 129 -18.46 15.33 -6.19
N LYS A 130 -18.87 15.05 -4.95
CA LYS A 130 -20.28 15.19 -4.54
C LYS A 130 -20.73 16.66 -4.59
N TYR A 131 -19.86 17.61 -4.23
CA TYR A 131 -20.21 19.03 -4.30
C TYR A 131 -20.31 19.52 -5.75
N ALA A 132 -19.48 19.01 -6.67
CA ALA A 132 -19.60 19.32 -8.09
C ALA A 132 -20.94 18.88 -8.71
N VAL A 133 -21.54 17.79 -8.22
CA VAL A 133 -22.87 17.31 -8.65
C VAL A 133 -24.00 18.04 -7.91
N TYR A 134 -23.87 18.24 -6.59
CA TYR A 134 -24.93 18.80 -5.76
C TYR A 134 -25.03 20.32 -5.81
N ILE A 135 -23.92 21.06 -5.98
CA ILE A 135 -23.95 22.52 -6.02
C ILE A 135 -24.80 23.03 -7.20
N PRO A 136 -24.61 22.60 -8.47
CA PRO A 136 -25.45 23.08 -9.57
C PRO A 136 -26.93 22.72 -9.42
N LEU A 137 -27.26 21.59 -8.79
CA LEU A 137 -28.63 21.11 -8.60
C LEU A 137 -29.36 21.87 -7.47
N PHE A 138 -28.70 22.08 -6.34
CA PHE A 138 -29.33 22.64 -5.13
C PHE A 138 -29.14 24.14 -4.99
N LEU A 139 -28.08 24.74 -5.55
CA LEU A 139 -27.82 26.17 -5.47
C LEU A 139 -29.00 27.04 -5.99
N PRO A 140 -29.67 26.70 -7.12
CA PRO A 140 -30.82 27.46 -7.61
C PRO A 140 -32.03 27.42 -6.65
N ILE A 141 -32.21 26.34 -5.91
CA ILE A 141 -33.32 26.16 -4.97
C ILE A 141 -33.00 26.81 -3.62
N MET A 142 -31.74 26.78 -3.20
CA MET A 142 -31.29 27.37 -1.94
C MET A 142 -31.46 28.89 -1.92
N ILE A 143 -31.18 29.60 -3.03
CA ILE A 143 -31.24 31.07 -3.08
C ILE A 143 -32.66 31.62 -2.75
N PRO A 144 -33.75 31.19 -3.40
CA PRO A 144 -35.10 31.66 -3.08
C PRO A 144 -35.55 31.28 -1.66
N VAL A 145 -35.17 30.10 -1.17
CA VAL A 145 -35.53 29.63 0.18
C VAL A 145 -34.90 30.54 1.24
N PHE A 146 -33.61 30.86 1.11
CA PHE A 146 -32.95 31.79 2.04
C PHE A 146 -33.55 33.20 1.97
N MET A 147 -33.85 33.72 0.77
CA MET A 147 -34.53 35.02 0.65
C MET A 147 -35.91 35.02 1.33
N SER A 148 -36.72 33.98 1.10
CA SER A 148 -38.03 33.83 1.72
C SER A 148 -37.95 33.81 3.25
N LEU A 149 -37.00 33.06 3.81
CA LEU A 149 -36.78 32.99 5.26
C LEU A 149 -36.38 34.35 5.88
N THR A 150 -35.60 35.16 5.17
CA THR A 150 -35.25 36.51 5.66
C THR A 150 -36.46 37.45 5.66
N LEU A 151 -37.35 37.35 4.68
CA LEU A 151 -38.60 38.12 4.64
C LEU A 151 -39.53 37.74 5.78
N VAL A 152 -39.72 36.43 6.01
CA VAL A 152 -40.55 35.92 7.11
C VAL A 152 -40.01 36.39 8.46
N LYS A 153 -38.69 36.31 8.68
CA LYS A 153 -38.05 36.84 9.90
C LYS A 153 -38.27 38.34 10.09
N LYS A 154 -38.06 39.15 9.04
CA LYS A 154 -38.30 40.60 9.10
C LYS A 154 -39.76 40.94 9.42
N TRP A 155 -40.70 40.24 8.78
CA TRP A 155 -42.13 40.41 9.03
C TRP A 155 -42.50 40.02 10.47
N HIS A 156 -41.94 38.93 10.99
CA HIS A 156 -42.19 38.48 12.35
C HIS A 156 -41.53 39.40 13.40
N SER A 157 -40.39 40.01 13.08
CA SER A 157 -39.72 41.01 13.94
C SER A 157 -40.52 42.31 13.98
N ASN A 158 -40.98 42.83 12.84
CA ASN A 158 -41.78 44.06 12.78
C ASN A 158 -43.13 43.91 13.51
N ARG A 159 -43.71 42.71 13.54
CA ARG A 159 -44.90 42.41 14.35
C ARG A 159 -44.64 42.49 15.85
N LYS A 160 -43.43 42.15 16.32
CA LYS A 160 -43.06 42.31 17.74
C LYS A 160 -42.84 43.77 18.11
N THR A 161 -42.29 44.58 17.20
CA THR A 161 -42.06 46.02 17.45
C THR A 161 -43.36 46.85 17.44
N GLN A 162 -44.36 46.48 16.62
CA GLN A 162 -45.67 47.17 16.65
C GLN A 162 -46.51 46.85 17.89
N LYS A 163 -46.36 45.64 18.46
CA LYS A 163 -47.07 45.26 19.69
C LYS A 163 -46.59 46.02 20.95
N HIS A 164 -45.43 46.69 20.89
CA HIS A 164 -44.87 47.48 21.99
C HIS A 164 -45.10 49.00 21.83
N LYS A 165 -45.78 49.45 20.76
CA LYS A 165 -46.08 50.88 20.51
C LYS A 165 -47.57 51.21 20.66
N SER A 166 -48.36 50.26 21.16
CA SER A 166 -49.80 50.36 21.44
C SER A 166 -50.10 49.93 22.87
N GLU A 167 -49.27 50.35 23.82
CA GLU A 167 -49.58 50.51 25.24
C GLU A 167 -49.31 51.97 25.62
#